data_AF-A0A5C9EEY1-F1
#
_entry.id   AF-A0A5C9EEY1-F1
#
_cell.length_a   1.000
_cell.length_b   1.000
_cell.length_c   1.000
_cell.angle_alpha   90.00
_cell.angle_beta   90.00
_cell.angle_gamma   90.00
#
_symmetry.space_group_name_H-M   'P 1'
#
loop_
_entity.id
_entity.type
_entity.pdbx_description
1 polymer ?
#
loop_
_entity_poly.entity_id
_entity_poly.type
_entity_poly.pdbx_seq_one_letter_code
_entity_poly.pdbx_strand_id
1 'polypeptide(L)'
;MSFNLESKEGMKEYCDVICERNGWILQKDTETLNDLLEGLVENKKNYGYQSCPCRFACGKRDLDRDLICPCEYAPLDIEEYGTCYCNLFLSPDYYERYDRKFVQIPERRPVEKENAVLEYMNEKVD
;
A
#
# COMPACT_ATOMS: atom_id res chain seq x y z
N MET A 1 -8.32 6.01 -18.18
CA MET A 1 -6.85 5.86 -18.25
C MET A 1 -6.54 4.39 -18.05
N SER A 2 -5.75 3.80 -18.95
CA SER A 2 -5.27 2.42 -18.81
C SER A 2 -3.80 2.52 -18.44
N PHE A 3 -3.45 2.17 -17.21
CA PHE A 3 -2.07 2.15 -16.72
C PHE A 3 -1.49 0.74 -16.88
N ASN A 4 -0.21 0.64 -17.22
CA ASN A 4 0.50 -0.63 -17.11
C ASN A 4 0.97 -0.83 -15.67
N LEU A 5 0.15 -1.47 -14.83
CA LEU A 5 0.49 -1.73 -13.43
C LEU A 5 1.56 -2.82 -13.25
N GLU A 6 2.07 -3.42 -14.33
CA GLU A 6 3.17 -4.38 -14.27
C GLU A 6 4.53 -3.75 -14.59
N SER A 7 4.58 -2.44 -14.87
CA SER A 7 5.82 -1.65 -14.92
C SER A 7 5.88 -0.65 -13.78
N LYS A 8 7.10 -0.28 -13.36
CA LYS A 8 7.31 0.69 -12.28
C LYS A 8 6.80 2.08 -12.67
N GLU A 9 7.00 2.47 -13.92
CA GLU A 9 6.55 3.74 -14.47
C GLU A 9 5.02 3.82 -14.46
N GLY A 10 4.33 2.77 -14.93
CA GLY A 10 2.86 2.74 -14.96
C GLY A 10 2.25 2.62 -13.56
N MET A 11 2.92 1.91 -12.63
CA MET A 11 2.53 1.91 -11.22
C MET A 11 2.69 3.30 -10.60
N LYS A 12 3.79 4.00 -10.89
CA LYS A 12 4.02 5.36 -10.39
C LYS A 12 2.97 6.33 -10.92
N GLU A 13 2.67 6.31 -12.21
CA GLU A 13 1.61 7.13 -12.82
C GLU A 13 0.25 6.87 -12.16
N TYR A 14 -0.07 5.59 -11.90
CA TYR A 14 -1.27 5.22 -11.15
C TYR A 14 -1.28 5.85 -9.75
N CYS A 15 -0.18 5.72 -9.00
CA CYS A 15 -0.05 6.31 -7.67
C CYS A 15 -0.12 7.85 -7.69
N ASP A 16 0.46 8.51 -8.69
CA ASP A 16 0.36 9.97 -8.89
C ASP A 16 -1.11 10.39 -9.08
N VAL A 17 -1.88 9.68 -9.91
CA VAL A 17 -3.32 9.94 -10.10
C VAL A 17 -4.12 9.71 -8.80
N ILE A 18 -3.76 8.73 -7.98
CA ILE A 18 -4.37 8.55 -6.65
C ILE A 18 -4.06 9.75 -5.75
N CYS A 19 -2.82 10.23 -5.73
CA CYS A 19 -2.44 11.43 -4.98
C CYS A 19 -3.23 12.66 -5.41
N GLU A 20 -3.31 12.94 -6.70
CA GLU A 20 -4.06 14.08 -7.25
C GLU A 20 -5.54 14.05 -6.84
N ARG A 21 -6.17 12.87 -6.87
CA ARG A 21 -7.60 12.72 -6.53
C ARG A 21 -7.89 12.91 -5.05
N ASN A 22 -6.96 12.53 -4.18
CA ASN A 22 -7.16 12.57 -2.74
C ASN A 22 -6.49 13.78 -2.07
N GLY A 23 -5.74 14.58 -2.82
CA GLY A 23 -4.92 15.66 -2.25
C GLY A 23 -3.80 15.11 -1.36
N TRP A 24 -3.21 13.98 -1.73
CA TRP A 24 -2.05 13.39 -1.06
C TRP A 24 -0.78 13.67 -1.85
N ILE A 25 0.37 13.34 -1.27
CA ILE A 25 1.67 13.35 -1.94
C ILE A 25 2.33 11.98 -1.81
N LEU A 26 3.26 11.67 -2.71
CA LEU A 26 4.11 10.50 -2.56
C LEU A 26 5.28 10.77 -1.61
N GLN A 27 5.81 9.70 -1.04
CA GLN A 27 7.10 9.68 -0.37
C GLN A 27 8.19 10.37 -1.22
N LYS A 28 8.91 11.32 -0.63
CA LYS A 28 10.01 12.04 -1.27
C LYS A 28 11.35 11.30 -1.20
N ASP A 29 11.51 10.38 -0.26
CA ASP A 29 12.68 9.51 -0.23
C ASP A 29 12.63 8.52 -1.41
N THR A 30 13.54 8.69 -2.37
CA THR A 30 13.49 7.97 -3.65
C THR A 30 13.76 6.49 -3.53
N GLU A 31 14.58 6.07 -2.57
CA GLU A 31 14.87 4.66 -2.31
C GLU A 31 13.60 3.97 -1.79
N THR A 32 13.03 4.51 -0.70
CA THR A 32 11.77 4.02 -0.14
C THR A 32 10.64 4.00 -1.17
N LEU A 33 10.49 5.07 -1.96
CA LEU A 33 9.47 5.14 -3.00
C LEU A 33 9.67 4.03 -4.05
N ASN A 34 10.90 3.80 -4.51
CA ASN A 34 11.18 2.78 -5.51
C ASN A 34 10.89 1.38 -4.98
N ASP A 35 11.30 1.05 -3.75
CA ASP A 35 11.07 -0.26 -3.14
C ASP A 35 9.56 -0.55 -3.01
N LEU A 36 8.78 0.44 -2.60
CA LEU A 36 7.33 0.31 -2.49
C LEU A 36 6.64 0.12 -3.85
N LEU A 37 7.09 0.86 -4.88
CA LEU A 37 6.58 0.69 -6.23
C LEU A 37 6.94 -0.68 -6.82
N GLU A 38 8.16 -1.17 -6.57
CA GLU A 38 8.60 -2.49 -7.00
C GLU A 38 7.77 -3.60 -6.34
N GLY A 39 7.57 -3.53 -5.02
CA GLY A 39 6.72 -4.48 -4.32
C GLY A 39 5.26 -4.47 -4.80
N LEU A 40 4.69 -3.30 -5.14
CA LEU A 40 3.36 -3.21 -5.75
C LEU A 40 3.30 -3.88 -7.13
N VAL A 41 4.34 -3.68 -7.96
CA VAL A 41 4.45 -4.29 -9.28
C VAL A 41 4.61 -5.81 -9.17
N GLU A 42 5.44 -6.30 -8.26
CA GLU A 42 5.62 -7.73 -8.00
C GLU A 42 4.31 -8.37 -7.54
N ASN A 43 3.63 -7.77 -6.57
CA ASN A 43 2.32 -8.25 -6.12
C ASN A 43 1.29 -8.23 -7.26
N LYS A 44 1.31 -7.21 -8.11
CA LYS A 44 0.45 -7.16 -9.31
C LYS A 44 0.72 -8.33 -10.25
N LYS A 45 1.98 -8.66 -10.52
CA LYS A 45 2.37 -9.80 -11.36
C LYS A 45 2.00 -11.14 -10.73
N ASN A 46 2.23 -11.29 -9.42
CA ASN A 46 2.02 -12.54 -8.69
C ASN A 46 0.54 -12.86 -8.46
N TYR A 47 -0.27 -11.85 -8.12
CA TYR A 47 -1.65 -12.04 -7.68
C TYR A 47 -2.71 -11.50 -8.66
N GLY A 48 -2.28 -10.75 -9.69
CA GLY A 48 -3.19 -10.04 -10.60
C GLY A 48 -3.75 -8.74 -10.02
N TYR A 49 -3.31 -8.32 -8.82
CA TYR A 49 -3.65 -7.05 -8.18
C TYR A 49 -2.49 -6.52 -7.33
N GLN A 50 -2.37 -5.20 -7.27
CA GLN A 50 -1.33 -4.48 -6.55
C GLN A 50 -1.61 -4.48 -5.04
N SER A 51 -1.49 -5.63 -4.40
CA SER A 51 -1.61 -5.73 -2.94
C SER A 51 -0.54 -4.90 -2.23
N CYS A 52 -0.86 -4.33 -1.07
CA CYS A 52 0.08 -3.57 -0.26
C CYS A 52 1.37 -4.38 0.00
N PRO A 53 2.57 -3.85 -0.34
CA PRO A 53 3.82 -4.59 -0.22
C PRO A 53 4.26 -4.77 1.24
N CYS A 54 3.73 -3.97 2.17
CA CYS A 54 4.09 -4.01 3.59
C CYS A 54 3.14 -4.87 4.44
N ARG A 55 2.15 -5.54 3.82
CA ARG A 55 1.22 -6.45 4.50
C ARG A 55 1.20 -7.79 3.79
N PHE A 56 1.07 -8.86 4.58
CA PHE A 56 1.07 -10.21 4.04
C PHE A 56 -0.25 -10.50 3.29
N ALA A 57 -0.14 -10.78 2.00
CA ALA A 57 -1.23 -11.13 1.10
C ALA A 57 -1.10 -12.60 0.68
N CYS A 58 -2.22 -13.30 0.56
CA CYS A 58 -2.23 -14.74 0.23
C CYS A 58 -2.55 -15.07 -1.24
N GLY A 59 -2.81 -14.05 -2.07
CA GLY A 59 -3.19 -14.21 -3.47
C GLY A 59 -4.66 -14.61 -3.67
N LYS A 60 -5.47 -14.70 -2.61
CA LYS A 60 -6.92 -14.87 -2.70
C LYS A 60 -7.58 -13.50 -2.61
N ARG A 61 -8.03 -13.01 -3.76
CA ARG A 61 -8.59 -11.65 -3.91
C ARG A 61 -9.65 -11.29 -2.86
N ASP A 62 -10.48 -12.23 -2.44
CA ASP A 62 -11.51 -11.98 -1.43
C ASP A 62 -10.94 -11.71 -0.03
N LEU A 63 -9.83 -12.38 0.33
CA LEU A 63 -9.13 -12.21 1.62
C LEU A 63 -8.17 -11.02 1.62
N ASP A 64 -7.67 -10.63 0.44
CA ASP A 64 -6.72 -9.53 0.28
C ASP A 64 -7.38 -8.23 -0.21
N ARG A 65 -8.71 -8.20 -0.36
CA ARG A 65 -9.43 -7.07 -0.97
C ARG A 65 -9.15 -5.74 -0.26
N ASP A 66 -9.05 -5.78 1.06
CA ASP A 66 -8.73 -4.64 1.91
C ASP A 66 -7.29 -4.14 1.74
N LEU A 67 -6.40 -4.98 1.19
CA LEU A 67 -4.98 -4.69 0.95
C LEU A 67 -4.69 -4.14 -0.45
N ILE A 68 -5.61 -4.21 -1.40
CA ILE A 68 -5.40 -3.73 -2.77
C ILE A 68 -5.10 -2.22 -2.74
N CYS A 69 -3.94 -1.80 -3.25
CA CYS A 69 -3.47 -0.43 -3.15
C CYS A 69 -4.24 0.54 -4.08
N PRO A 70 -4.71 1.71 -3.59
CA PRO A 70 -4.66 2.17 -2.20
C PRO A 70 -5.59 1.36 -1.29
N CYS A 71 -5.03 0.84 -0.19
CA CYS A 71 -5.75 -0.05 0.73
C CYS A 71 -6.85 0.71 1.50
N GLU A 72 -7.82 -0.03 2.03
CA GLU A 72 -8.99 0.50 2.76
C GLU A 72 -8.60 1.42 3.94
N TYR A 73 -7.42 1.18 4.53
CA TYR A 73 -6.93 1.87 5.72
C TYR A 73 -6.26 3.22 5.44
N ALA A 74 -5.76 3.42 4.20
CA ALA A 74 -4.91 4.57 3.88
C ALA A 74 -5.58 5.94 4.14
N PRO A 75 -6.87 6.18 3.81
CA PRO A 75 -7.49 7.47 4.06
C PRO A 75 -7.48 7.88 5.54
N LEU A 76 -7.88 6.96 6.43
CA LEU A 76 -7.92 7.21 7.88
C LEU A 76 -6.52 7.29 8.48
N ASP A 77 -5.57 6.46 8.00
CA ASP A 77 -4.16 6.55 8.38
C ASP A 77 -3.58 7.92 8.06
N ILE A 78 -3.81 8.42 6.85
CA ILE A 78 -3.27 9.71 6.39
C ILE A 78 -3.95 10.87 7.12
N GLU A 79 -5.24 10.80 7.38
CA GLU A 79 -5.96 11.82 8.15
C GLU A 79 -5.44 11.93 9.58
N GLU A 80 -5.25 10.80 10.28
CA GLU A 80 -4.84 10.78 11.69
C GLU A 80 -3.33 10.97 11.88
N TYR A 81 -2.51 10.35 11.02
CA TYR A 81 -1.06 10.25 11.20
C TYR A 81 -0.25 10.93 10.09
N GLY A 82 -0.90 11.52 9.08
CA GLY A 82 -0.23 12.17 7.95
C GLY A 82 0.42 11.21 6.96
N THR A 83 0.30 9.90 7.15
CA THR A 83 0.95 8.88 6.32
C THR A 83 0.12 7.60 6.31
N CYS A 84 0.10 6.86 5.20
CA CYS A 84 -0.42 5.49 5.22
C CYS A 84 0.58 4.54 5.90
N TYR A 85 0.15 3.34 6.29
CA TYR A 85 1.00 2.36 6.98
C TYR A 85 2.37 2.13 6.33
N CYS A 86 2.40 1.96 5.01
CA CYS A 86 3.64 1.73 4.26
C CYS A 86 4.45 3.00 3.97
N ASN A 87 3.98 4.19 4.38
CA ASN A 87 4.60 5.48 4.10
C ASN A 87 4.75 5.79 2.59
N LEU A 88 3.89 5.23 1.74
CA LEU A 88 3.83 5.55 0.30
C LEU A 88 3.09 6.87 0.03
N PHE A 89 1.92 7.00 0.62
CA PHE A 89 1.01 8.14 0.48
C PHE A 89 1.04 8.96 1.78
N LEU A 90 1.23 10.26 1.65
CA LEU A 90 1.41 11.19 2.76
C LEU A 90 0.43 12.37 2.62
N SER A 91 0.10 13.02 3.73
CA SER A 91 -0.59 14.30 3.70
C SER A 91 0.32 15.38 3.09
N PRO A 92 -0.24 16.42 2.43
CA PRO A 92 0.57 17.48 1.83
C PRO A 92 1.52 18.18 2.81
N ASP A 93 1.11 18.27 4.07
CA ASP A 93 1.83 18.91 5.16
C ASP A 93 2.69 17.92 5.98
N TYR A 94 2.86 16.67 5.54
CA TYR A 94 3.60 15.64 6.28
C TYR A 94 5.00 16.12 6.69
N TYR A 95 5.77 16.70 5.76
CA TYR A 95 7.13 17.18 6.03
C TYR A 95 7.20 18.49 6.81
N GLU A 96 6.07 19.18 6.97
CA GLU A 96 5.95 20.33 7.87
C GLU A 96 5.66 19.84 9.31
N ARG A 97 4.88 18.75 9.45
CA ARG A 97 4.56 18.11 10.74
C ARG A 97 5.68 17.22 11.27
N TYR A 98 6.37 16.51 10.39
CA TYR A 98 7.36 15.50 10.73
C TYR A 98 8.69 15.82 10.04
N ASP A 99 9.72 16.09 10.83
CA ASP A 99 11.10 16.21 10.36
C ASP A 99 11.78 14.84 10.22
N ARG A 100 11.10 13.89 9.56
CA ARG A 100 11.60 12.53 9.34
C ARG A 100 10.96 11.87 8.12
N LYS A 101 11.73 10.98 7.48
CA LYS A 101 11.31 10.26 6.27
C LYS A 101 10.22 9.21 6.50
N PHE A 102 10.17 8.65 7.71
CA PHE A 102 9.31 7.53 8.06
C PHE A 102 8.70 7.71 9.45
N VAL A 103 7.42 7.36 9.59
CA VAL A 103 6.72 7.24 10.86
C VAL A 103 6.09 5.85 10.94
N GLN A 104 6.31 5.16 12.06
CA GLN A 104 5.57 3.94 12.38
C GLN A 104 4.20 4.34 12.93
N ILE A 105 3.14 3.78 12.35
CA ILE A 105 1.75 3.97 12.80
C ILE A 105 1.16 2.62 13.24
N PRO A 106 0.11 2.61 14.08
CA PRO A 106 -0.57 1.37 14.45
C PRO A 106 -1.14 0.64 13.22
N GLU A 107 -1.13 -0.70 13.27
CA GLU A 107 -1.83 -1.49 12.26
C GLU A 107 -3.35 -1.40 12.49
N ARG A 108 -4.07 -0.94 11.46
CA ARG A 108 -5.54 -0.84 11.47
C ARG A 108 -6.24 -2.08 10.93
N ARG A 109 -5.52 -2.95 10.21
CA ARG A 109 -6.07 -4.20 9.73
C ARG A 109 -6.50 -5.06 10.93
N PRO A 110 -7.78 -5.46 11.01
CA PRO A 110 -8.24 -6.31 12.10
C PRO A 110 -7.50 -7.65 12.11
N VAL A 111 -7.12 -8.11 13.30
CA VAL A 111 -6.39 -9.37 13.51
C VAL A 111 -7.17 -10.56 12.95
N GLU A 112 -8.51 -10.51 12.95
CA GLU A 112 -9.35 -11.55 12.37
C GLU A 112 -9.13 -11.71 10.86
N LYS A 113 -8.86 -10.61 10.12
CA LYS A 113 -8.52 -10.68 8.69
C LYS A 113 -7.13 -11.29 8.49
N GLU A 114 -6.17 -10.99 9.38
CA GLU A 114 -4.84 -11.58 9.34
C GLU A 114 -4.87 -13.08 9.62
N ASN A 115 -5.63 -13.50 10.63
CA ASN A 115 -5.83 -14.91 10.95
C ASN A 115 -6.47 -15.67 9.79
N ALA A 116 -7.49 -15.11 9.13
CA ALA A 116 -8.12 -15.73 7.97
C ALA A 116 -7.14 -15.94 6.79
N VAL A 117 -6.19 -15.02 6.60
CA VAL A 117 -5.11 -15.17 5.61
C VAL A 117 -4.16 -16.30 5.99
N LEU A 118 -3.78 -16.39 7.27
CA LEU A 118 -2.88 -17.44 7.77
C LEU A 118 -3.52 -18.83 7.68
N GLU A 119 -4.80 -18.96 8.07
CA GLU A 119 -5.56 -20.21 7.96
C GLU A 119 -5.60 -20.70 6.51
N TYR A 120 -5.94 -19.81 5.56
CA TYR A 120 -5.97 -20.15 4.14
C TYR A 120 -4.61 -20.58 3.58
N MET A 121 -3.51 -19.98 4.06
CA MET A 121 -2.17 -20.36 3.65
C MET A 121 -1.75 -21.71 4.23
N ASN A 122 -2.11 -22.00 5.49
CA ASN A 122 -1.82 -23.29 6.12
C ASN A 122 -2.54 -24.44 5.38
N GLU A 123 -3.81 -24.25 5.01
CA GLU A 123 -4.59 -25.23 4.23
C GLU A 123 -3.99 -25.54 2.84
N LYS A 124 -3.16 -24.65 2.30
CA LYS A 124 -2.50 -24.82 0.99
C LYS A 124 -1.16 -25.55 1.06
N VAL A 125 -0.56 -25.64 2.24
CA VAL A 125 0.78 -26.21 2.43
C VAL A 125 0.71 -27.73 2.65
N ASP A 126 -0.48 -28.25 2.98
CA ASP A 126 -0.80 -29.68 3.05
C ASP A 126 -1.15 -30.28 1.66
#